data_AF-A0A954RRK6-F1
#
_entry.id   AF-A0A954RRK6-F1
#
_cell.length_a   1.000
_cell.length_b   1.000
_cell.length_c   1.000
_cell.angle_alpha   90.00
_cell.angle_beta   90.00
_cell.angle_gamma   90.00
#
_symmetry.space_group_name_H-M   'P 1'
#
loop_
_entity.id
_entity.type
_entity.pdbx_description
1 polymer ?
#
loop_
_entity_poly.entity_id
_entity_poly.type
_entity_poly.pdbx_seq_one_letter_code
_entity_poly.pdbx_strand_id
1 'polypeptide(L)'
;RWNRGCFGRDYEDCDDWQTKQHWNTNAGLGRQKIFEVRRIHNDLTFIDEFLTLDFCREHKLFSFGFNQDSGYYEIESREFDKVKQQLLFSLTNLGRPLIYVVDGNYGNRGELLLQHRFTGPELKLDYAWATLENLFRLWKRPVHLETMLEEKVKLLSFDGQERKS
;
A
#
# COMPACT_ATOMS: atom_id res chain seq x y z
N ARG A 1 9.50 13.71 -19.25
CA ARG A 1 8.65 14.92 -19.09
C ARG A 1 9.46 16.22 -18.94
N TRP A 2 10.15 16.46 -17.81
CA TRP A 2 10.78 17.78 -17.52
C TRP A 2 11.94 18.21 -18.44
N ASN A 3 12.77 17.30 -18.97
CA ASN A 3 13.80 17.68 -19.95
C ASN A 3 13.20 18.29 -21.23
N ARG A 4 12.03 17.80 -21.63
CA ARG A 4 11.29 18.26 -22.81
C ARG A 4 10.42 19.49 -22.54
N GLY A 5 10.37 19.98 -21.30
CA GLY A 5 9.51 21.12 -20.96
C GLY A 5 8.01 20.82 -20.96
N CYS A 6 7.63 19.55 -20.80
CA CYS A 6 6.22 19.13 -20.79
C CYS A 6 5.56 19.41 -19.42
N PHE A 7 5.51 20.67 -18.98
CA PHE A 7 4.92 21.08 -17.69
C PHE A 7 4.46 22.54 -17.76
N GLY A 8 3.60 22.95 -16.82
CA GLY A 8 3.08 24.30 -16.76
C GLY A 8 1.92 24.53 -17.73
N ARG A 9 1.36 25.74 -17.67
CA ARG A 9 0.10 26.09 -18.31
C ARG A 9 0.11 25.89 -19.83
N ASP A 10 1.18 26.30 -20.49
CA ASP A 10 1.32 26.20 -21.95
C ASP A 10 1.25 24.75 -22.46
N TYR A 11 1.75 23.79 -21.67
CA TYR A 11 1.67 22.37 -22.00
C TYR A 11 0.31 21.76 -21.64
N GLU A 12 -0.26 22.15 -20.50
CA GLU A 12 -1.55 21.63 -20.01
C GLU A 12 -2.70 22.07 -20.93
N ASP A 13 -2.73 23.35 -21.30
CA ASP A 13 -3.76 24.00 -22.14
C ASP A 13 -3.62 23.67 -23.65
N CYS A 14 -2.62 22.88 -24.07
CA CYS A 14 -2.44 22.50 -25.46
C CYS A 14 -3.40 21.37 -25.88
N ASP A 15 -4.44 21.68 -26.67
CA ASP A 15 -5.42 20.67 -27.10
C ASP A 15 -4.96 19.81 -28.29
N ASP A 16 -3.91 20.22 -29.01
CA ASP A 16 -3.38 19.44 -30.13
C ASP A 16 -2.50 18.26 -29.65
N TRP A 17 -2.99 17.06 -29.90
CA TRP A 17 -2.31 15.81 -29.59
C TRP A 17 -0.96 15.65 -30.30
N GLN A 18 -0.83 16.09 -31.58
CA GLN A 18 0.44 15.98 -32.32
C GLN A 18 1.51 16.88 -31.69
N THR A 19 1.14 18.12 -31.36
CA THR A 19 1.99 19.08 -30.66
C THR A 19 2.39 18.57 -29.27
N LYS A 20 1.47 17.99 -28.50
CA LYS A 20 1.78 17.37 -27.19
C LYS A 20 2.77 16.21 -27.30
N GLN A 21 2.69 15.38 -28.34
CA GLN A 21 3.62 14.26 -28.55
C GLN A 21 5.04 14.75 -28.83
N HIS A 22 5.19 15.71 -29.74
CA HIS A 22 6.48 16.26 -30.17
C HIS A 22 6.98 17.42 -29.31
N TRP A 23 6.28 17.74 -28.21
CA TRP A 23 6.62 18.84 -27.33
C TRP A 23 8.05 18.72 -26.83
N ASN A 24 8.86 19.73 -27.14
CA ASN A 24 10.21 19.87 -26.66
C ASN A 24 10.65 21.34 -26.67
N THR A 25 10.66 21.99 -25.51
CA THR A 25 11.21 23.35 -25.36
C THR A 25 12.71 23.35 -25.04
N ASN A 26 13.36 22.18 -25.05
CA ASN A 26 14.75 21.96 -24.62
C ASN A 26 15.04 22.50 -23.21
N ALA A 27 14.05 22.45 -22.32
CA ALA A 27 14.13 23.00 -20.97
C ALA A 27 15.30 22.41 -20.14
N GLY A 28 15.64 21.13 -20.33
CA GLY A 28 16.79 20.51 -19.64
C GLY A 28 16.66 20.38 -18.12
N LEU A 29 15.48 20.61 -17.55
CA LEU A 29 15.26 20.71 -16.10
C LEU A 29 15.07 19.37 -15.38
N GLY A 30 15.22 18.23 -16.08
CA GLY A 30 14.94 16.91 -15.51
C GLY A 30 15.81 16.60 -14.29
N ARG A 31 17.11 16.94 -14.34
CA ARG A 31 18.01 16.72 -13.21
C ARG A 31 17.63 17.57 -11.99
N GLN A 32 17.27 18.83 -12.20
CA GLN A 32 16.81 19.71 -11.13
C GLN A 32 15.54 19.16 -10.49
N LYS A 33 14.57 18.70 -11.29
CA LYS A 33 13.34 18.12 -10.77
C LYS A 33 13.60 16.87 -9.92
N ILE A 34 14.54 16.00 -10.30
CA ILE A 34 14.92 14.83 -9.48
C ILE A 34 15.36 15.26 -8.07
N PHE A 35 16.21 16.29 -7.95
CA PHE A 35 16.67 16.76 -6.64
C PHE A 35 15.59 17.50 -5.86
N GLU A 36 14.72 18.24 -6.54
CA GLU A 36 13.54 18.87 -5.94
C GLU A 36 12.61 17.82 -5.32
N VAL A 37 12.28 16.77 -6.09
CA VAL A 37 11.42 15.67 -5.65
C VAL A 37 12.03 14.95 -4.44
N ARG A 38 13.33 14.62 -4.49
CA ARG A 38 14.04 13.98 -3.37
C ARG A 38 14.06 14.84 -2.09
N ARG A 39 13.90 16.16 -2.21
CA ARG A 39 13.86 17.08 -1.07
C ARG A 39 12.46 17.16 -0.44
N ILE A 40 11.41 16.98 -1.23
CA ILE A 40 10.02 17.25 -0.83
C ILE A 40 9.25 15.96 -0.53
N HIS A 41 9.49 14.90 -1.29
CA HIS A 41 8.74 13.66 -1.20
C HIS A 41 9.52 12.58 -0.44
N ASN A 42 8.81 11.87 0.44
CA ASN A 42 9.20 10.53 0.91
C ASN A 42 8.62 9.46 -0.03
N ASP A 43 8.99 8.19 0.16
CA ASP A 43 8.60 7.08 -0.73
C ASP A 43 7.09 6.98 -0.99
N LEU A 44 6.26 7.23 0.04
CA LEU A 44 4.81 7.19 -0.07
C LEU A 44 4.31 8.34 -0.95
N THR A 45 4.67 9.58 -0.60
CA THR A 45 4.26 10.77 -1.37
C THR A 45 4.86 10.80 -2.77
N PHE A 46 5.99 10.13 -3.00
CA PHE A 46 6.61 10.00 -4.32
C PHE A 46 5.80 9.06 -5.20
N ILE A 47 5.45 7.87 -4.70
CA ILE A 47 4.64 6.92 -5.45
C ILE A 47 3.23 7.47 -5.66
N ASP A 48 2.66 8.17 -4.68
CA ASP A 48 1.33 8.76 -4.85
C ASP A 48 1.30 9.84 -5.94
N GLU A 49 2.31 10.70 -6.01
CA GLU A 49 2.36 11.77 -7.01
C GLU A 49 2.79 11.28 -8.40
N PHE A 50 3.81 10.40 -8.47
CA PHE A 50 4.51 10.11 -9.74
C PHE A 50 4.18 8.74 -10.35
N LEU A 51 3.62 7.80 -9.58
CA LEU A 51 3.07 6.57 -10.17
C LEU A 51 1.71 6.90 -10.77
N THR A 52 1.70 7.16 -12.08
CA THR A 52 0.52 7.49 -12.88
C THR A 52 0.15 6.34 -13.81
N LEU A 53 -1.11 6.27 -14.22
CA LEU A 53 -1.58 5.23 -15.14
C LEU A 53 -0.80 5.25 -16.46
N ASP A 54 -0.53 6.44 -17.01
CA ASP A 54 0.24 6.59 -18.25
C ASP A 54 1.67 6.10 -18.11
N PHE A 55 2.32 6.37 -16.96
CA PHE A 55 3.64 5.83 -16.67
C PHE A 55 3.62 4.30 -16.60
N CYS A 56 2.61 3.71 -15.96
CA CYS A 56 2.48 2.26 -15.88
C CYS A 56 2.22 1.60 -17.25
N ARG A 57 1.44 2.25 -18.12
CA ARG A 57 1.22 1.82 -19.51
C ARG A 57 2.50 1.88 -20.33
N GLU A 58 3.21 3.01 -20.31
CA GLU A 58 4.46 3.23 -21.06
C GLU A 58 5.52 2.18 -20.68
N HIS A 59 5.61 1.85 -19.40
CA HIS A 59 6.61 0.92 -18.88
C HIS A 59 6.13 -0.52 -18.70
N LYS A 60 4.90 -0.85 -19.11
CA LYS A 60 4.30 -2.19 -19.00
C LYS A 60 4.42 -2.78 -17.59
N LEU A 61 4.20 -1.95 -16.56
CA LEU A 61 4.38 -2.33 -15.15
C LEU A 61 3.30 -3.29 -14.65
N PHE A 62 2.17 -3.39 -15.34
CA PHE A 62 1.09 -4.32 -15.04
C PHE A 62 0.60 -5.01 -16.31
N SER A 63 0.25 -6.30 -16.18
CA SER A 63 -0.52 -7.02 -17.20
C SER A 63 -1.99 -6.67 -16.98
N PHE A 64 -2.43 -5.56 -17.57
CA PHE A 64 -3.85 -5.20 -17.55
C PHE A 64 -4.64 -6.26 -18.32
N GLY A 65 -5.71 -6.79 -17.72
CA GLY A 65 -6.51 -7.88 -18.30
C GLY A 65 -7.02 -7.49 -19.68
N PHE A 66 -6.52 -8.15 -20.72
CA PHE A 66 -6.97 -7.94 -22.09
C PHE A 66 -8.39 -8.48 -22.23
N ASN A 67 -9.38 -7.59 -22.45
CA ASN A 67 -10.73 -8.02 -22.77
C ASN A 67 -10.77 -8.47 -24.24
N GLN A 68 -10.84 -9.79 -24.46
CA GLN A 68 -10.85 -10.39 -25.80
C GLN A 68 -12.09 -10.01 -26.62
N ASP A 69 -13.19 -9.63 -25.98
CA ASP A 69 -14.46 -9.34 -26.67
C ASP A 69 -14.53 -7.91 -27.22
N SER A 70 -13.97 -6.92 -26.52
CA SER A 70 -13.96 -5.52 -26.99
C SER A 70 -12.70 -5.13 -27.74
N GLY A 71 -11.59 -5.87 -27.59
CA GLY A 71 -10.29 -5.50 -28.19
C GLY A 71 -9.69 -4.23 -27.59
N TYR A 72 -10.28 -3.71 -26.51
CA TYR A 72 -9.86 -2.53 -25.78
C TYR A 72 -9.52 -2.87 -24.33
N TYR A 73 -8.59 -2.11 -23.75
CA TYR A 73 -8.32 -2.12 -22.32
C TYR A 73 -9.38 -1.29 -21.58
N GLU A 74 -10.55 -1.88 -21.31
CA GLU A 74 -11.73 -1.09 -20.89
C GLU A 74 -11.93 -1.00 -19.36
N ILE A 75 -11.06 -1.61 -18.55
CA ILE A 75 -11.14 -1.60 -17.07
C ILE A 75 -9.81 -1.11 -16.44
N GLU A 76 -9.12 -0.14 -17.06
CA GLU A 76 -7.76 0.26 -16.64
C GLU A 76 -7.73 1.17 -15.40
N SER A 77 -8.62 2.17 -15.29
CA SER A 77 -8.54 3.16 -14.21
C SER A 77 -8.94 2.61 -12.85
N ARG A 78 -10.05 1.84 -12.80
CA ARG A 78 -10.56 1.24 -11.56
C ARG A 78 -9.62 0.20 -10.96
N GLU A 79 -8.92 -0.55 -11.81
CA GLU A 79 -7.91 -1.51 -11.34
C GLU A 79 -6.63 -0.79 -10.92
N PHE A 80 -6.22 0.24 -11.65
CA PHE A 80 -5.06 1.04 -11.30
C PHE A 80 -5.18 1.69 -9.92
N ASP A 81 -6.31 2.32 -9.61
CA ASP A 81 -6.52 2.93 -8.29
C ASP A 81 -6.40 1.89 -7.17
N LYS A 82 -6.98 0.69 -7.36
CA LYS A 82 -6.86 -0.41 -6.38
C LYS A 82 -5.41 -0.86 -6.19
N VAL A 83 -4.67 -1.04 -7.28
CA VAL A 83 -3.27 -1.47 -7.24
C VAL A 83 -2.38 -0.40 -6.60
N LYS A 84 -2.60 0.87 -6.95
CA LYS A 84 -1.89 2.01 -6.37
C LYS A 84 -2.15 2.10 -4.86
N GLN A 85 -3.41 1.95 -4.42
CA GLN A 85 -3.75 1.93 -3.01
C GLN A 85 -3.07 0.76 -2.26
N GLN A 86 -3.03 -0.44 -2.85
CA GLN A 86 -2.30 -1.57 -2.27
C GLN A 86 -0.79 -1.30 -2.14
N LEU A 87 -0.18 -0.69 -3.16
CA LEU A 87 1.23 -0.33 -3.14
C LEU A 87 1.52 0.74 -2.07
N LEU A 88 0.73 1.82 -2.02
CA LEU A 88 0.85 2.87 -1.01
C LEU A 88 0.63 2.32 0.40
N PHE A 89 -0.32 1.41 0.56
CA PHE A 89 -0.55 0.72 1.83
C PHE A 89 0.66 -0.11 2.24
N SER A 90 1.28 -0.85 1.31
CA SER A 90 2.50 -1.63 1.61
C SER A 90 3.70 -0.77 1.99
N LEU A 91 3.71 0.51 1.60
CA LEU A 91 4.74 1.48 2.00
C LEU A 91 4.37 2.19 3.30
N THR A 92 3.08 2.25 3.63
CA THR A 92 2.59 2.73 4.93
C THR A 92 2.99 1.72 6.01
N ASN A 93 3.83 2.14 6.95
CA ASN A 93 4.43 1.28 7.98
C ASN A 93 5.26 0.10 7.41
N LEU A 94 5.81 0.23 6.19
CA LEU A 94 6.55 -0.84 5.49
C LEU A 94 5.77 -2.16 5.38
N GLY A 95 4.43 -2.09 5.33
CA GLY A 95 3.57 -3.25 5.23
C GLY A 95 3.50 -4.07 6.53
N ARG A 96 4.00 -3.51 7.65
CA ARG A 96 3.90 -4.14 8.96
C ARG A 96 2.55 -3.81 9.60
N PRO A 97 1.87 -4.77 10.22
CA PRO A 97 0.62 -4.51 10.90
C PRO A 97 0.84 -3.63 12.15
N LEU A 98 -0.14 -2.81 12.47
CA LEU A 98 -0.16 -2.00 13.69
C LEU A 98 -0.82 -2.81 14.82
N ILE A 99 -0.01 -3.30 15.75
CA ILE A 99 -0.45 -4.09 16.90
C ILE A 99 -0.23 -3.29 18.19
N TYR A 100 -1.27 -3.15 19.00
CA TYR A 100 -1.24 -2.45 20.29
C TYR A 100 -1.49 -3.42 21.43
N VAL A 101 -0.85 -3.18 22.58
CA VAL A 101 -1.25 -3.81 23.85
C VAL A 101 -2.44 -3.04 24.39
N VAL A 102 -3.57 -3.73 24.56
CA VAL A 102 -4.80 -3.14 25.12
C VAL A 102 -4.88 -3.38 26.62
N ASP A 103 -4.55 -4.59 27.06
CA ASP A 103 -4.61 -4.97 28.47
C ASP A 103 -3.51 -6.00 28.80
N GLY A 104 -2.76 -5.77 29.86
CA GLY A 104 -1.75 -6.70 30.40
C GLY A 104 -2.27 -7.58 31.54
N ASN A 105 -3.53 -7.40 31.93
CA ASN A 105 -4.21 -8.19 32.94
C ASN A 105 -5.61 -8.58 32.46
N TYR A 106 -5.70 -9.03 31.20
CA TYR A 106 -6.97 -9.36 30.57
C TYR A 106 -7.74 -10.43 31.38
N GLY A 107 -9.03 -10.17 31.58
CA GLY A 107 -9.90 -11.00 32.42
C GLY A 107 -9.47 -11.07 33.90
N ASN A 108 -8.60 -10.17 34.36
CA ASN A 108 -7.95 -10.22 35.67
C ASN A 108 -7.11 -11.51 35.90
N ARG A 109 -6.54 -12.06 34.82
CA ARG A 109 -5.75 -13.31 34.84
C ARG A 109 -4.28 -13.10 34.49
N GLY A 110 -3.80 -11.87 34.37
CA GLY A 110 -2.45 -11.54 33.89
C GLY A 110 -2.22 -11.92 32.42
N GLU A 111 -3.30 -12.13 31.67
CA GLU A 111 -3.25 -12.48 30.25
C GLU A 111 -3.04 -11.22 29.40
N LEU A 112 -2.36 -11.39 28.26
CA LEU A 112 -2.05 -10.27 27.38
C LEU A 112 -3.12 -10.15 26.29
N LEU A 113 -3.80 -9.01 26.20
CA LEU A 113 -4.70 -8.67 25.11
C LEU A 113 -4.00 -7.69 24.16
N LEU A 114 -3.91 -8.09 22.91
CA LEU A 114 -3.44 -7.30 21.79
C LEU A 114 -4.60 -6.93 20.86
N GLN A 115 -4.49 -5.80 20.19
CA GLN A 115 -5.41 -5.39 19.14
C GLN A 115 -4.65 -5.04 17.88
N HIS A 116 -5.06 -5.63 16.77
CA HIS A 116 -4.66 -5.21 15.44
C HIS A 116 -5.55 -4.04 15.00
N ARG A 117 -4.92 -2.88 14.80
CA ARG A 117 -5.61 -1.75 14.15
C ARG A 117 -5.77 -2.07 12.67
N PHE A 118 -6.96 -2.52 12.31
CA PHE A 118 -7.30 -2.84 10.94
C PHE A 118 -7.22 -1.58 10.07
N THR A 119 -6.40 -1.66 9.03
CA THR A 119 -6.15 -0.55 8.09
C THR A 119 -6.34 -0.98 6.62
N GLY A 120 -6.99 -2.13 6.40
CA GLY A 120 -7.34 -2.63 5.06
C GLY A 120 -7.06 -4.12 4.88
N PRO A 121 -5.80 -4.56 4.94
CA PRO A 121 -5.49 -5.98 4.81
C PRO A 121 -5.62 -6.72 6.14
N GLU A 122 -6.11 -7.96 6.02
CA GLU A 122 -6.12 -8.92 7.12
C GLU A 122 -4.71 -9.42 7.44
N LEU A 123 -4.54 -9.90 8.67
CA LEU A 123 -3.28 -10.55 9.05
C LEU A 123 -3.15 -11.90 8.37
N LYS A 124 -1.94 -12.20 7.92
CA LYS A 124 -1.58 -13.58 7.56
C LYS A 124 -1.67 -14.47 8.80
N LEU A 125 -2.61 -15.41 8.79
CA LEU A 125 -2.96 -16.24 9.95
C LEU A 125 -1.78 -17.07 10.47
N ASP A 126 -0.96 -17.64 9.59
CA ASP A 126 0.26 -18.35 9.94
C ASP A 126 1.27 -17.49 10.70
N TYR A 127 1.47 -16.23 10.27
CA TYR A 127 2.32 -15.27 10.96
C TYR A 127 1.70 -14.81 12.29
N ALA A 128 0.38 -14.58 12.33
CA ALA A 128 -0.31 -14.21 13.56
C ALA A 128 -0.15 -15.30 14.63
N TRP A 129 -0.34 -16.57 14.26
CA TRP A 129 -0.14 -17.70 15.16
C TRP A 129 1.30 -17.84 15.63
N ALA A 130 2.28 -17.78 14.73
CA ALA A 130 3.68 -17.82 15.10
C ALA A 130 4.07 -16.66 16.04
N THR A 131 3.46 -15.49 15.86
CA THR A 131 3.66 -14.33 16.74
C THR A 131 3.09 -14.58 18.13
N LEU A 132 1.85 -15.07 18.24
CA LEU A 132 1.22 -15.40 19.52
C LEU A 132 2.01 -16.48 20.29
N GLU A 133 2.51 -17.50 19.61
CA GLU A 133 3.35 -18.54 20.21
C GLU A 133 4.66 -17.97 20.78
N ASN A 134 5.32 -17.09 20.03
CA ASN A 134 6.54 -16.42 20.49
C ASN A 134 6.25 -15.44 21.64
N LEU A 135 5.13 -14.72 21.59
CA LEU A 135 4.72 -13.84 22.67
C LEU A 135 4.40 -14.61 23.94
N PHE A 136 3.72 -15.76 23.86
CA PHE A 136 3.49 -16.64 25.01
C PHE A 136 4.82 -17.10 25.63
N ARG A 137 5.83 -17.44 24.80
CA ARG A 137 7.16 -17.83 25.32
C ARG A 137 7.82 -16.73 26.14
N LEU A 138 7.56 -15.45 25.83
CA LEU A 138 8.08 -14.29 26.55
C LEU A 138 7.20 -13.92 27.74
N TRP A 139 5.88 -13.86 27.55
CA TRP A 139 4.89 -13.41 28.53
C TRP A 139 4.55 -14.47 29.59
N LYS A 140 4.72 -15.76 29.26
CA LYS A 140 4.45 -16.94 30.10
C LYS A 140 3.00 -17.14 30.54
N ARG A 141 2.06 -16.37 29.98
CA ARG A 141 0.61 -16.48 30.20
C ARG A 141 -0.11 -16.41 28.84
N PRO A 142 -1.38 -16.86 28.76
CA PRO A 142 -2.15 -16.78 27.53
C PRO A 142 -2.11 -15.39 26.89
N VAL A 143 -2.05 -15.38 25.56
CA VAL A 143 -1.99 -14.17 24.72
C VAL A 143 -3.15 -14.20 23.74
N HIS A 144 -3.83 -13.07 23.62
CA HIS A 144 -4.99 -12.86 22.79
C HIS A 144 -4.71 -11.74 21.78
N LEU A 145 -5.22 -11.87 20.57
CA LEU A 145 -5.15 -10.88 19.50
C LEU A 145 -6.52 -10.69 18.89
N GLU A 146 -7.10 -9.52 19.10
CA GLU A 146 -8.29 -9.06 18.38
C GLU A 146 -7.87 -8.56 16.99
N THR A 147 -8.47 -9.11 15.94
CA THR A 147 -8.22 -8.71 14.55
C THR A 147 -9.49 -8.88 13.70
N MET A 148 -9.52 -8.25 12.52
CA MET A 148 -10.55 -8.49 11.51
C MET A 148 -10.11 -9.63 10.59
N LEU A 149 -11.00 -10.61 10.40
CA LEU A 149 -10.87 -11.76 9.50
C LEU A 149 -12.24 -12.05 8.86
N GLU A 150 -12.30 -12.17 7.54
CA GLU A 150 -13.54 -12.35 6.78
C GLU A 150 -14.59 -11.28 7.13
N GLU A 151 -14.16 -10.02 7.23
CA GLU A 151 -14.97 -8.86 7.62
C GLU A 151 -15.57 -8.94 9.04
N LYS A 152 -15.15 -9.90 9.86
CA LYS A 152 -15.62 -10.07 11.24
C LYS A 152 -14.48 -9.87 12.22
N VAL A 153 -14.78 -9.25 13.36
CA VAL A 153 -13.84 -9.19 14.48
C VAL A 153 -13.73 -10.61 15.06
N LYS A 154 -12.51 -11.15 15.09
CA LYS A 154 -12.16 -12.44 15.68
C LYS A 154 -11.09 -12.25 16.75
N LEU A 155 -11.16 -13.08 17.79
CA LEU A 155 -10.20 -13.10 18.89
C LEU A 155 -9.34 -14.36 18.80
N LEU A 156 -8.14 -14.21 18.25
CA LEU A 156 -7.16 -15.29 18.21
C LEU A 156 -6.52 -15.43 19.58
N SER A 157 -6.49 -16.64 20.13
CA SER A 157 -6.00 -16.91 21.49
C SER A 157 -5.04 -18.09 21.47
N PHE A 158 -3.92 -17.96 22.18
CA PHE A 158 -2.97 -19.05 22.39
C PHE A 158 -2.63 -19.18 23.88
N ASP A 159 -2.84 -20.38 24.43
CA ASP A 159 -2.67 -20.68 25.86
C ASP A 159 -1.39 -21.46 26.19
N GLY A 160 -0.55 -21.73 25.19
CA GLY A 160 0.66 -22.54 25.31
C GLY A 160 0.52 -23.95 24.74
N GLN A 161 -0.70 -24.41 24.47
CA GLN A 161 -0.97 -25.73 23.89
C GLN A 161 -1.83 -25.63 22.63
N GLU A 162 -2.90 -24.83 22.69
CA GLU A 162 -3.91 -24.78 21.64
C GLU A 162 -4.04 -23.39 21.03
N ARG A 163 -4.32 -23.36 19.73
CA ARG A 163 -4.71 -22.17 18.97
C ARG A 163 -6.24 -22.11 18.90
N LYS A 164 -6.86 -21.03 19.38
CA LYS A 164 -8.33 -20.84 19.44
C LYS A 164 -8.73 -19.57 18.71
N SER A 165 -9.69 -19.64 17.78
CA SER A 165 -10.18 -18.50 16.98
C SER A 165 -11.69 -18.34 17.08
#